data_AF-A0A8J4S6A3-F1
#
_entry.id   AF-A0A8J4S6A3-F1
#
_cell.length_a   1.000
_cell.length_b   1.000
_cell.length_c   1.000
_cell.angle_alpha   90.00
_cell.angle_beta   90.00
_cell.angle_gamma   90.00
#
_symmetry.space_group_name_H-M   'P 1'
#
loop_
_entity.id
_entity.type
_entity.pdbx_description
1 polymer ?
#
loop_
_entity_poly.entity_id
_entity_poly.type
_entity_poly.pdbx_seq_one_letter_code
_entity_poly.pdbx_strand_id
1 'polypeptide(L)'
;MAEDEGITPANTGIGTSTTKQSGRGRYAKFSSEMDMLLLDALQEFNPFTAKHGTRLQMWQNIAEKLGMQVYKNPAMYSWHTCRDRVSALMKMYADGKHDKLFKNGNMEENSRKESILRDIDAVLARKNHKMALRNLADANGMDRAPEMKVAVAQKRRKVDNVGASSLKIAASSDVHDANSSDNFRTRVLELIESKIQFDMDQRVKETELREQEFELQKRFLEYLQSK
;
A
#
# COMPACT_ATOMS: atom_id res chain seq x y z
N MET A 1 22.32 81.52 4.89
CA MET A 1 21.01 81.43 4.21
C MET A 1 20.88 79.99 3.73
N ALA A 2 19.86 79.28 4.25
CA ALA A 2 19.49 77.86 4.10
C ALA A 2 20.48 76.86 4.77
N GLU A 3 20.23 76.14 5.88
CA GLU A 3 19.07 75.32 6.34
C GLU A 3 18.70 74.25 5.29
N ASP A 4 18.41 72.97 5.55
CA ASP A 4 18.24 72.09 6.72
C ASP A 4 18.00 70.67 6.14
N GLU A 5 17.94 69.67 7.03
CA GLU A 5 17.39 68.33 6.91
C GLU A 5 18.33 67.16 6.55
N GLY A 6 18.67 66.41 7.61
CA GLY A 6 19.21 65.06 7.52
C GLY A 6 18.11 64.00 7.38
N ILE A 7 18.55 62.73 7.41
CA ILE A 7 17.88 61.53 7.95
C ILE A 7 18.85 60.35 7.70
N THR A 8 19.23 59.65 8.77
CA THR A 8 19.79 58.27 8.76
C THR A 8 18.64 57.28 9.03
N PRO A 9 18.86 55.96 9.07
CA PRO A 9 19.30 55.03 8.02
C PRO A 9 18.19 53.97 7.70
N ALA A 10 18.10 53.47 6.47
CA ALA A 10 17.15 52.41 6.11
C ALA A 10 17.76 51.01 6.26
N ASN A 11 17.45 50.41 7.41
CA ASN A 11 17.54 48.99 7.75
C ASN A 11 17.00 48.09 6.63
N THR A 12 17.89 47.39 5.91
CA THR A 12 17.49 46.39 4.90
C THR A 12 17.34 45.03 5.58
N GLY A 13 16.23 44.86 6.29
CA GLY A 13 15.75 43.54 6.72
C GLY A 13 15.04 42.85 5.55
N ILE A 14 15.68 41.87 4.92
CA ILE A 14 15.03 40.99 3.95
C ILE A 14 14.53 39.75 4.70
N GLY A 15 13.20 39.60 4.66
CA GLY A 15 12.39 38.72 5.49
C GLY A 15 12.71 37.24 5.37
N THR A 16 13.00 36.64 6.53
CA THR A 16 12.59 35.26 6.80
C THR A 16 11.07 35.23 6.82
N SER A 17 10.45 34.62 5.81
CA SER A 17 9.03 34.33 5.76
C SER A 17 8.65 33.24 6.77
N THR A 18 8.64 33.59 8.06
CA THR A 18 7.94 32.81 9.08
C THR A 18 6.44 32.94 8.82
N THR A 19 5.87 32.00 8.06
CA THR A 19 4.43 31.80 7.96
C THR A 19 3.87 31.39 9.32
N LYS A 20 3.44 32.39 10.10
CA LYS A 20 2.46 32.18 11.18
C LYS A 20 1.13 31.82 10.53
N GLN A 21 0.80 30.53 10.46
CA GLN A 21 -0.56 30.10 10.16
C GLN A 21 -1.27 29.75 11.47
N SER A 22 -2.07 30.71 11.93
CA SER A 22 -3.15 30.52 12.89
C SER A 22 -4.43 30.17 12.14
N GLY A 23 -5.22 29.23 12.67
CA GLY A 23 -6.64 29.10 12.34
C GLY A 23 -7.03 27.80 11.66
N ARG A 24 -7.68 26.92 12.45
CA ARG A 24 -8.45 25.75 12.04
C ARG A 24 -9.17 25.93 10.69
N GLY A 25 -9.10 24.92 9.82
CA GLY A 25 -10.13 24.68 8.80
C GLY A 25 -9.72 24.64 7.33
N ARG A 26 -8.44 24.67 6.99
CA ARG A 26 -7.98 24.32 5.63
C ARG A 26 -6.97 23.20 5.71
N TYR A 27 -7.31 22.02 5.21
CA TYR A 27 -6.36 20.92 5.08
C TYR A 27 -5.12 21.43 4.35
N ALA A 28 -3.94 21.25 4.94
CA ALA A 28 -2.68 21.60 4.30
C ALA A 28 -2.59 20.84 2.97
N LYS A 29 -2.52 21.58 1.86
CA LYS A 29 -2.47 21.01 0.52
C LYS A 29 -1.10 20.34 0.36
N PHE A 30 -1.10 19.04 0.03
CA PHE A 30 0.14 18.31 -0.23
C PHE A 30 0.86 18.87 -1.45
N SER A 31 2.10 19.29 -1.25
CA SER A 31 3.07 19.58 -2.31
C SER A 31 3.79 18.29 -2.74
N SER A 32 4.53 18.35 -3.86
CA SER A 32 5.36 17.22 -4.31
C SER A 32 6.41 16.83 -3.26
N GLU A 33 7.01 17.81 -2.59
CA GLU A 33 7.96 17.61 -1.50
C GLU A 33 7.31 16.94 -0.27
N MET A 34 6.09 17.37 0.09
CA MET A 34 5.35 16.73 1.19
C MET A 34 4.99 15.27 0.86
N ASP A 35 4.70 14.95 -0.40
CA ASP A 35 4.47 13.56 -0.82
C ASP A 35 5.74 12.71 -0.67
N MET A 36 6.94 13.26 -0.93
CA MET A 36 8.20 12.58 -0.68
C MET A 36 8.36 12.25 0.80
N LEU A 37 8.21 13.24 1.67
CA LEU A 37 8.34 13.07 3.12
C LEU A 37 7.30 12.07 3.66
N LEU A 38 6.07 12.11 3.12
CA LEU A 38 5.02 11.17 3.46
C LEU A 38 5.40 9.74 3.07
N LEU A 39 5.93 9.53 1.86
CA LEU A 39 6.35 8.21 1.37
C LEU A 39 7.60 7.69 2.10
N ASP A 40 8.53 8.57 2.48
CA ASP A 40 9.69 8.21 3.30
C ASP A 40 9.25 7.77 4.71
N ALA A 41 8.34 8.52 5.35
CA ALA A 41 7.76 8.13 6.65
C ALA A 41 6.96 6.81 6.55
N LEU A 42 6.34 6.55 5.40
CA LEU A 42 5.60 5.33 5.13
C LEU A 42 6.51 4.10 5.02
N GLN A 43 7.73 4.25 4.50
CA GLN A 43 8.71 3.16 4.50
C GLN A 43 9.16 2.79 5.92
N GLU A 44 9.30 3.77 6.80
CA GLU A 44 9.77 3.57 8.18
C GLU A 44 8.74 2.89 9.08
N PHE A 45 7.49 3.38 9.09
CA PHE A 45 6.45 2.86 9.99
C PHE A 45 5.54 1.81 9.33
N ASN A 46 5.57 1.69 8.01
CA ASN A 46 4.83 0.75 7.15
C ASN A 46 3.53 0.14 7.75
N PRO A 47 2.39 0.85 7.65
CA PRO A 47 1.11 0.40 8.19
C PRO A 47 0.55 -0.83 7.44
N PHE A 48 1.04 -1.14 6.24
CA PHE A 48 0.55 -2.25 5.43
C PHE A 48 1.09 -3.60 5.92
N THR A 49 2.30 -3.62 6.45
CA THR A 49 2.94 -4.81 7.04
C THR A 49 2.67 -4.94 8.54
N ALA A 50 2.26 -3.85 9.20
CA ALA A 50 1.92 -3.85 10.62
C ALA A 50 0.76 -4.81 10.98
N LYS A 51 0.87 -5.41 12.18
CA LYS A 51 -0.17 -6.26 12.79
C LYS A 51 -1.47 -5.45 12.91
N HIS A 52 -2.63 -6.11 12.78
CA HIS A 52 -3.94 -5.41 12.74
C HIS A 52 -4.14 -4.44 13.92
N GLY A 53 -3.73 -4.81 15.13
CA GLY A 53 -3.87 -3.97 16.32
C GLY A 53 -2.94 -2.74 16.38
N THR A 54 -1.89 -2.66 15.56
CA THR A 54 -0.91 -1.57 15.59
C THR A 54 -0.93 -0.68 14.34
N ARG A 55 -1.77 -0.98 13.33
CA ARG A 55 -1.81 -0.19 12.09
C ARG A 55 -2.21 1.27 12.32
N LEU A 56 -3.16 1.52 13.20
CA LEU A 56 -3.59 2.88 13.54
C LEU A 56 -2.42 3.68 14.15
N GLN A 57 -1.67 3.06 15.06
CA GLN A 57 -0.48 3.68 15.65
C GLN A 57 0.56 4.02 14.57
N MET A 58 0.78 3.13 13.58
CA MET A 58 1.71 3.43 12.49
C MET A 58 1.26 4.64 11.67
N TRP A 59 -0.03 4.76 11.38
CA TRP A 59 -0.57 5.94 10.70
C TRP A 59 -0.46 7.22 11.55
N GLN A 60 -0.63 7.13 12.87
CA GLN A 60 -0.43 8.25 13.79
C GLN A 60 1.05 8.69 13.80
N ASN A 61 1.99 7.75 13.92
CA ASN A 61 3.42 8.04 13.89
C ASN A 61 3.85 8.72 12.57
N ILE A 62 3.29 8.31 11.43
CA ILE A 62 3.52 8.96 10.13
C ILE A 62 3.05 10.42 10.16
N ALA A 63 1.84 10.67 10.65
CA ALA A 63 1.28 12.02 10.71
C ALA A 63 2.08 12.94 11.64
N GLU A 64 2.48 12.43 12.81
CA GLU A 64 3.32 13.16 13.77
C GLU A 64 4.68 13.50 13.16
N LYS A 65 5.33 12.53 12.49
CA LYS A 65 6.62 12.74 11.83
C LYS A 65 6.53 13.80 10.72
N LEU A 66 5.51 13.70 9.86
CA LEU A 66 5.30 14.67 8.78
C LEU A 66 5.00 16.07 9.33
N GLY A 67 4.13 16.17 10.34
CA GLY A 67 3.80 17.44 10.98
C GLY A 67 5.01 18.08 11.66
N MET A 68 5.85 17.27 12.31
CA MET A 68 7.09 17.73 12.93
C MET A 68 8.10 18.23 11.89
N GLN A 69 8.30 17.51 10.78
CA GLN A 69 9.27 17.90 9.76
C GLN A 69 8.87 19.17 9.00
N VAL A 70 7.61 19.29 8.60
CA VAL A 70 7.15 20.39 7.74
C VAL A 70 6.81 21.65 8.54
N TYR A 71 6.15 21.48 9.70
CA TYR A 71 5.57 22.59 10.45
C TYR A 71 6.10 22.71 11.88
N LYS A 72 7.02 21.85 12.31
CA LYS A 72 7.48 21.76 13.71
C LYS A 72 6.30 21.57 14.68
N ASN A 73 5.21 20.98 14.20
CA ASN A 73 3.99 20.76 14.95
C ASN A 73 3.43 19.36 14.62
N PRO A 74 3.50 18.40 15.57
CA PRO A 74 3.06 17.03 15.33
C PRO A 74 1.55 16.91 15.05
N ALA A 75 0.74 17.85 15.53
CA ALA A 75 -0.71 17.84 15.36
C ALA A 75 -1.18 18.49 14.03
N MET A 76 -0.25 18.90 13.17
CA MET A 76 -0.62 19.61 11.93
C MET A 76 -1.28 18.68 10.90
N TYR A 77 -0.84 17.43 10.82
CA TYR A 77 -1.48 16.44 9.97
C TYR A 77 -2.26 15.42 10.80
N SER A 78 -3.42 15.01 10.28
CA SER A 78 -4.13 13.86 10.82
C SER A 78 -3.70 12.59 10.09
N TRP A 79 -3.79 11.46 10.79
CA TRP A 79 -3.52 10.16 10.22
C TRP A 79 -4.46 9.83 9.03
N HIS A 80 -5.70 10.32 9.06
CA HIS A 80 -6.65 10.20 7.94
C HIS A 80 -6.12 10.91 6.70
N THR A 81 -5.70 12.17 6.86
CA THR A 81 -5.17 12.99 5.75
C THR A 81 -3.96 12.33 5.11
N CYS A 82 -3.06 11.75 5.91
CA CYS A 82 -1.90 11.00 5.41
C CYS A 82 -2.33 9.74 4.65
N ARG A 83 -3.24 8.94 5.22
CA ARG A 83 -3.77 7.71 4.61
C ARG A 83 -4.46 7.97 3.28
N ASP A 84 -5.33 8.96 3.22
CA ASP A 84 -6.09 9.31 2.02
C ASP A 84 -5.14 9.80 0.92
N ARG A 85 -4.11 10.58 1.29
CA ARG A 85 -3.09 11.02 0.35
C ARG A 85 -2.28 9.84 -0.21
N VAL A 86 -1.81 8.92 0.63
CA VAL A 86 -1.12 7.70 0.18
C VAL A 86 -2.02 6.88 -0.76
N SER A 87 -3.30 6.74 -0.42
CA SER A 87 -4.27 6.01 -1.26
C SER A 87 -4.42 6.67 -2.63
N ALA A 88 -4.46 8.00 -2.68
CA ALA A 88 -4.51 8.75 -3.93
C ALA A 88 -3.22 8.59 -4.76
N LEU A 89 -2.03 8.61 -4.12
CA LEU A 89 -0.74 8.39 -4.78
C LEU A 89 -0.65 6.98 -5.38
N MET A 90 -1.02 5.96 -4.60
CA MET A 90 -1.10 4.56 -5.07
C MET A 90 -2.07 4.41 -6.24
N LYS A 91 -3.24 5.05 -6.18
CA LYS A 91 -4.21 5.04 -7.28
C LYS A 91 -3.67 5.70 -8.54
N MET A 92 -3.01 6.85 -8.43
CA MET A 92 -2.40 7.52 -9.58
C MET A 92 -1.29 6.68 -10.21
N TYR A 93 -0.51 5.97 -9.39
CA TYR A 93 0.50 5.02 -9.87
C TYR A 93 -0.14 3.82 -10.59
N ALA A 94 -1.14 3.18 -9.99
CA ALA A 94 -1.85 2.05 -10.58
C ALA A 94 -2.56 2.42 -11.90
N ASP A 95 -3.11 3.63 -11.98
CA ASP A 95 -3.76 4.16 -13.19
C ASP A 95 -2.75 4.63 -14.27
N GLY A 96 -1.44 4.55 -14.02
CA GLY A 96 -0.40 5.06 -14.94
C GLY A 96 -0.40 6.58 -15.14
N LYS A 97 -1.00 7.35 -14.22
CA LYS A 97 -1.17 8.81 -14.32
C LYS A 97 0.09 9.57 -13.88
N HIS A 98 1.23 9.25 -14.50
CA HIS A 98 2.53 9.84 -14.17
C HIS A 98 2.57 11.36 -14.33
N ASP A 99 1.84 11.94 -15.30
CA ASP A 99 1.75 13.40 -15.49
C ASP A 99 1.22 14.13 -14.24
N LYS A 100 0.30 13.50 -13.50
CA LYS A 100 -0.28 14.06 -12.27
C LYS A 100 0.56 13.73 -11.04
N LEU A 101 1.16 12.54 -11.04
CA LEU A 101 1.99 12.05 -9.93
C LEU A 101 3.32 12.82 -9.83
N PHE A 102 3.89 13.19 -10.97
CA PHE A 102 5.23 13.78 -11.11
C PHE A 102 5.20 15.25 -11.54
N LYS A 103 4.03 15.89 -11.53
CA LYS A 103 3.79 17.24 -12.07
C LYS A 103 4.79 18.31 -11.62
N ASN A 104 5.25 18.23 -10.37
CA ASN A 104 6.10 19.26 -9.75
C ASN A 104 7.39 18.67 -9.13
N GLY A 105 7.79 17.44 -9.47
CA GLY A 105 8.96 16.78 -8.88
C GLY A 105 10.15 16.78 -9.83
N ASN A 106 11.37 16.78 -9.28
CA ASN A 106 12.57 16.54 -10.08
C ASN A 106 12.67 15.05 -10.49
N MET A 107 13.52 14.72 -11.46
CA MET A 107 13.62 13.35 -11.99
C MET A 107 14.04 12.32 -10.92
N GLU A 108 14.89 12.72 -9.98
CA GLU A 108 15.39 11.87 -8.90
C GLU A 108 14.31 11.59 -7.84
N GLU A 109 13.59 12.61 -7.40
CA GLU A 109 12.42 12.53 -6.53
C GLU A 109 11.36 11.65 -7.16
N ASN A 110 11.04 11.85 -8.44
CA ASN A 110 10.03 11.06 -9.13
C ASN A 110 10.43 9.58 -9.21
N SER A 111 11.70 9.30 -9.51
CA SER A 111 12.23 7.93 -9.51
C SER A 111 12.14 7.28 -8.13
N ARG A 112 12.43 8.04 -7.08
CA ARG A 112 12.32 7.58 -5.69
C ARG A 112 10.86 7.36 -5.28
N LYS A 113 9.93 8.26 -5.63
CA LYS A 113 8.48 8.05 -5.44
C LYS A 113 8.03 6.77 -6.10
N GLU A 114 8.42 6.57 -7.36
CA GLU A 114 8.04 5.39 -8.13
C GLU A 114 8.56 4.11 -7.47
N SER A 115 9.84 4.11 -7.04
CA SER A 115 10.43 2.96 -6.34
C SER A 115 9.62 2.60 -5.09
N ILE A 116 9.28 3.60 -4.26
CA ILE A 116 8.52 3.37 -3.03
C ILE A 116 7.11 2.85 -3.33
N LEU A 117 6.42 3.45 -4.31
CA LEU A 117 5.06 3.05 -4.70
C LEU A 117 5.05 1.63 -5.28
N ARG A 118 6.06 1.26 -6.08
CA ARG A 118 6.25 -0.09 -6.60
C ARG A 118 6.46 -1.11 -5.48
N ASP A 119 7.28 -0.80 -4.49
CA ASP A 119 7.53 -1.68 -3.35
C ASP A 119 6.27 -1.92 -2.52
N ILE A 120 5.49 -0.86 -2.29
CA ILE A 120 4.21 -0.96 -1.56
C ILE A 120 3.21 -1.81 -2.34
N ASP A 121 3.10 -1.60 -3.65
CA ASP A 121 2.20 -2.36 -4.49
C ASP A 121 2.56 -3.86 -4.49
N ALA A 122 3.86 -4.17 -4.56
CA ALA A 122 4.35 -5.54 -4.43
C ALA A 122 4.03 -6.16 -3.06
N VAL A 123 4.13 -5.39 -1.96
CA VAL A 123 3.74 -5.85 -0.61
C VAL A 123 2.24 -6.14 -0.55
N LEU A 124 1.41 -5.26 -1.11
CA LEU A 124 -0.05 -5.42 -1.12
C LEU A 124 -0.47 -6.62 -1.98
N ALA A 125 0.13 -6.79 -3.16
CA ALA A 125 -0.11 -7.93 -4.04
C ALA A 125 0.20 -9.27 -3.33
N ARG A 126 1.37 -9.38 -2.66
CA ARG A 126 1.73 -10.58 -1.88
C ARG A 126 0.73 -10.87 -0.76
N LYS A 127 0.24 -9.83 -0.08
CA LYS A 127 -0.71 -9.98 1.02
C LYS A 127 -2.09 -10.40 0.54
N ASN A 128 -2.56 -9.84 -0.57
CA ASN A 128 -3.80 -10.24 -1.21
C ASN A 128 -3.72 -11.70 -1.68
N HIS A 129 -2.60 -12.12 -2.27
CA HIS A 129 -2.37 -13.51 -2.65
C HIS A 129 -2.36 -14.45 -1.43
N LYS A 130 -1.71 -14.06 -0.33
CA LYS A 130 -1.71 -14.84 0.92
C LYS A 130 -3.10 -14.97 1.54
N MET A 131 -3.92 -13.92 1.48
CA MET A 131 -5.31 -13.95 1.95
C MET A 131 -6.19 -14.82 1.04
N ALA A 132 -6.01 -14.74 -0.28
CA ALA A 132 -6.70 -15.60 -1.22
C ALA A 132 -6.38 -17.08 -0.97
N LEU A 133 -5.10 -17.42 -0.78
CA LEU A 133 -4.66 -18.79 -0.50
C LEU A 133 -5.21 -19.32 0.85
N ARG A 134 -5.29 -18.45 1.87
CA ARG A 134 -5.86 -18.81 3.17
C ARG A 134 -7.37 -19.07 3.08
N ASN A 135 -8.10 -18.23 2.35
CA ASN A 135 -9.54 -18.44 2.13
C ASN A 135 -9.84 -19.71 1.34
N LEU A 136 -8.96 -20.12 0.42
CA LEU A 136 -9.04 -21.40 -0.29
C LEU A 136 -8.79 -22.61 0.63
N ALA A 137 -7.87 -22.49 1.60
CA ALA A 137 -7.60 -23.54 2.57
C ALA A 137 -8.75 -23.71 3.59
N ASP A 138 -9.38 -22.62 4.01
CA ASP A 138 -10.51 -22.66 4.95
C ASP A 138 -11.82 -23.14 4.27
N ALA A 139 -11.95 -22.98 2.94
CA ALA A 139 -13.11 -23.46 2.18
C ALA A 139 -13.10 -24.97 1.87
N ASN A 140 -11.98 -25.66 2.10
CA ASN A 140 -11.83 -27.10 1.85
C ASN A 140 -11.86 -27.96 3.14
N GLY A 141 -12.28 -27.36 4.26
CA GLY A 141 -12.38 -28.03 5.56
C GLY A 141 -13.77 -28.58 5.87
N MET A 142 -14.25 -29.56 5.11
CA MET A 142 -15.21 -30.53 5.67
C MET A 142 -14.44 -31.71 6.29
N ASP A 143 -14.93 -32.10 7.46
CA ASP A 143 -14.55 -33.25 8.30
C ASP A 143 -13.22 -33.17 9.05
N ARG A 144 -13.28 -32.58 10.25
CA ARG A 144 -12.50 -33.10 11.36
C ARG A 144 -13.35 -33.21 12.63
N ALA A 145 -13.72 -34.45 12.92
CA ALA A 145 -14.28 -34.94 14.18
C ALA A 145 -13.33 -34.67 15.38
N PRO A 146 -13.80 -34.84 16.63
CA PRO A 146 -13.31 -34.11 17.79
C PRO A 146 -11.95 -34.56 18.30
N GLU A 147 -11.30 -33.62 18.99
CA GLU A 147 -10.02 -33.75 19.67
C GLU A 147 -9.95 -34.94 20.64
N MET A 148 -8.92 -35.77 20.47
CA MET A 148 -8.35 -36.57 21.56
C MET A 148 -6.90 -36.15 21.79
N LYS A 149 -6.65 -35.64 22.99
CA LYS A 149 -5.34 -35.32 23.55
C LYS A 149 -4.53 -36.61 23.75
N VAL A 150 -3.31 -36.67 23.22
CA VAL A 150 -2.20 -37.40 23.88
C VAL A 150 -0.90 -36.64 23.59
N ALA A 151 -0.28 -36.16 24.67
CA ALA A 151 1.08 -35.65 24.68
C ALA A 151 2.07 -36.77 24.38
N VAL A 152 3.22 -36.46 23.78
CA VAL A 152 4.54 -36.99 24.20
C VAL A 152 5.63 -36.25 23.43
N ALA A 153 6.53 -35.67 24.20
CA ALA A 153 7.80 -35.10 23.76
C ALA A 153 8.75 -36.21 23.33
N GLN A 154 9.58 -35.98 22.31
CA GLN A 154 10.92 -36.56 22.28
C GLN A 154 11.88 -35.80 21.37
N LYS A 155 13.14 -35.92 21.75
CA LYS A 155 14.25 -34.98 21.66
C LYS A 155 15.38 -35.67 20.89
N ARG A 156 16.12 -34.88 20.10
CA ARG A 156 17.47 -35.13 19.54
C ARG A 156 17.60 -36.21 18.45
N ARG A 157 18.24 -35.83 17.33
CA ARG A 157 19.67 -36.12 17.06
C ARG A 157 20.22 -35.22 15.95
N LYS A 158 21.53 -35.04 16.05
CA LYS A 158 22.43 -34.11 15.38
C LYS A 158 23.41 -35.00 14.61
N VAL A 159 23.66 -34.77 13.31
CA VAL A 159 24.89 -35.23 12.63
C VAL A 159 25.18 -34.30 11.45
N ASP A 160 26.37 -33.72 11.48
CA ASP A 160 27.02 -32.96 10.42
C ASP A 160 27.37 -33.84 9.20
N ASN A 161 27.35 -33.30 7.98
CA ASN A 161 28.21 -33.82 6.92
C ASN A 161 28.74 -32.71 6.00
N VAL A 162 30.07 -32.70 5.93
CA VAL A 162 30.96 -31.81 5.18
C VAL A 162 30.99 -32.26 3.71
N GLY A 163 31.13 -31.31 2.78
CA GLY A 163 31.38 -31.67 1.37
C GLY A 163 31.44 -30.47 0.43
N ALA A 164 32.56 -29.74 0.49
CA ALA A 164 32.96 -28.79 -0.54
C ALA A 164 33.65 -29.52 -1.70
N SER A 165 33.20 -29.29 -2.94
CA SER A 165 33.94 -29.53 -4.19
C SER A 165 33.18 -28.83 -5.32
N SER A 166 33.60 -27.64 -5.74
CA SER A 166 34.61 -27.36 -6.78
C SER A 166 34.07 -27.52 -8.21
N LEU A 167 34.02 -26.36 -8.89
CA LEU A 167 33.98 -26.04 -10.32
C LEU A 167 33.63 -27.14 -11.35
N LYS A 168 32.68 -26.80 -12.24
CA LYS A 168 32.91 -26.86 -13.70
C LYS A 168 31.94 -25.96 -14.46
N ILE A 169 32.53 -25.00 -15.18
CA ILE A 169 31.91 -24.20 -16.23
C ILE A 169 31.74 -25.10 -17.46
N ALA A 170 30.56 -25.09 -18.07
CA ALA A 170 30.39 -25.44 -19.47
C ALA A 170 29.26 -24.60 -20.05
N ALA A 171 29.65 -23.60 -20.84
CA ALA A 171 28.77 -22.94 -21.79
C ALA A 171 28.41 -23.94 -22.88
N SER A 172 27.12 -24.08 -23.16
CA SER A 172 26.64 -24.71 -24.40
C SER A 172 25.45 -23.90 -24.89
N SER A 173 25.67 -23.34 -26.06
CA SER A 173 24.77 -22.50 -26.82
C SER A 173 23.56 -23.29 -27.34
N ASP A 174 22.40 -22.66 -27.21
CA ASP A 174 21.48 -22.42 -28.33
C ASP A 174 20.75 -23.63 -28.96
N VAL A 175 19.80 -24.22 -28.21
CA VAL A 175 18.66 -25.03 -28.75
C VAL A 175 17.36 -24.87 -27.91
N HIS A 176 17.23 -23.88 -27.01
CA HIS A 176 16.13 -23.85 -26.01
C HIS A 176 15.03 -22.78 -26.20
N ASP A 177 14.98 -22.07 -27.33
CA ASP A 177 14.08 -20.91 -27.46
C ASP A 177 12.61 -21.28 -27.76
N ALA A 178 12.36 -22.38 -28.49
CA ALA A 178 10.98 -22.80 -28.82
C ALA A 178 10.21 -23.33 -27.58
N ASN A 179 10.88 -24.09 -26.73
CA ASN A 179 10.24 -24.73 -25.56
C ASN A 179 9.92 -23.71 -24.46
N SER A 180 10.67 -22.61 -24.36
CA SER A 180 10.41 -21.53 -23.40
C SER A 180 9.14 -20.73 -23.77
N SER A 181 8.97 -20.48 -25.08
CA SER A 181 7.79 -19.77 -25.62
C SER A 181 6.49 -20.55 -25.39
N ASP A 182 6.48 -21.86 -25.62
CA ASP A 182 5.29 -22.69 -25.43
C ASP A 182 4.90 -22.83 -23.95
N ASN A 183 5.88 -22.92 -23.05
CA ASN A 183 5.65 -22.90 -21.60
C ASN A 183 5.08 -21.55 -21.13
N PHE A 184 5.59 -20.43 -21.68
CA PHE A 184 5.05 -19.10 -21.41
C PHE A 184 3.62 -18.96 -21.91
N ARG A 185 3.35 -19.39 -23.16
CA ARG A 185 2.02 -19.37 -23.77
C ARG A 185 1.01 -20.18 -22.96
N THR A 186 1.41 -21.36 -22.51
CA THR A 186 0.56 -22.25 -21.68
C THR A 186 0.20 -21.56 -20.36
N ARG A 187 1.19 -20.99 -19.67
CA ARG A 187 0.96 -20.25 -18.41
C ARG A 187 0.10 -19.01 -18.61
N VAL A 188 0.24 -18.30 -19.73
CA VAL A 188 -0.63 -17.15 -20.05
C VAL A 188 -2.07 -17.60 -20.28
N LEU A 189 -2.28 -18.70 -21.00
CA LEU A 189 -3.63 -19.27 -21.22
C LEU A 189 -4.27 -19.71 -19.90
N GLU A 190 -3.53 -20.38 -19.02
CA GLU A 190 -4.00 -20.74 -17.68
C GLU A 190 -4.38 -19.51 -16.84
N LEU A 191 -3.60 -18.43 -16.93
CA LEU A 191 -3.93 -17.18 -16.24
C LEU A 191 -5.21 -16.54 -16.78
N ILE A 192 -5.40 -16.55 -18.11
CA ILE A 192 -6.61 -16.01 -18.75
C ILE A 192 -7.82 -16.83 -18.33
N GLU A 193 -7.75 -18.16 -18.36
CA GLU A 193 -8.82 -19.04 -17.93
C GLU A 193 -9.15 -18.83 -16.44
N SER A 194 -8.13 -18.79 -15.58
CA SER A 194 -8.30 -18.51 -14.15
C SER A 194 -8.95 -17.15 -13.90
N LYS A 195 -8.60 -16.13 -14.69
CA LYS A 195 -9.19 -14.79 -14.61
C LYS A 195 -10.66 -14.79 -15.05
N ILE A 196 -10.99 -15.46 -16.14
CA ILE A 196 -12.38 -15.61 -16.62
C ILE A 196 -13.23 -16.30 -15.55
N GLN A 197 -12.73 -17.39 -14.97
CA GLN A 197 -13.43 -18.13 -13.92
C GLN A 197 -13.66 -17.25 -12.69
N PHE A 198 -12.63 -16.52 -12.24
CA PHE A 198 -12.76 -15.60 -11.12
C PHE A 198 -13.81 -14.51 -11.37
N ASP A 199 -13.83 -13.91 -12.56
CA ASP A 199 -14.80 -12.86 -12.91
C ASP A 199 -16.22 -13.41 -13.06
N MET A 200 -16.37 -14.67 -13.48
CA MET A 200 -17.66 -15.35 -13.49
C MET A 200 -18.17 -15.60 -12.06
N ASP A 201 -17.32 -16.14 -11.19
CA ASP A 201 -17.67 -16.43 -9.78
C ASP A 201 -18.02 -15.14 -9.01
N GLN A 202 -17.33 -14.04 -9.29
CA GLN A 202 -17.66 -12.73 -8.73
C GLN A 202 -19.04 -12.25 -9.15
N ARG A 203 -19.39 -12.36 -10.45
CA ARG A 203 -20.71 -11.98 -10.96
C ARG A 203 -21.83 -12.83 -10.39
N VAL A 204 -21.59 -14.12 -10.20
CA VAL A 204 -22.57 -15.02 -9.55
C VAL A 204 -22.81 -14.57 -8.11
N LYS A 205 -21.76 -14.32 -7.33
CA LYS A 205 -21.88 -13.85 -5.95
C LYS A 205 -22.56 -12.48 -5.84
N GLU A 206 -22.25 -11.56 -6.74
CA GLU A 206 -22.92 -10.25 -6.79
C GLU A 206 -24.41 -10.40 -7.07
N THR A 207 -24.78 -11.31 -7.99
CA THR A 207 -26.17 -11.60 -8.34
C THR A 207 -26.91 -12.22 -7.16
N GLU A 208 -26.29 -13.17 -6.45
CA GLU A 208 -26.87 -13.80 -5.26
C GLU A 208 -27.11 -12.80 -4.13
N LEU A 209 -26.14 -11.90 -3.86
CA LEU A 209 -26.31 -10.84 -2.87
C LEU A 209 -27.47 -9.90 -3.23
N ARG A 210 -27.61 -9.59 -4.52
CA ARG A 210 -28.69 -8.75 -5.02
C ARG A 210 -30.05 -9.43 -4.87
N GLU A 211 -30.13 -10.73 -5.12
CA GLU A 211 -31.35 -11.52 -4.88
C GLU A 211 -31.72 -11.55 -3.39
N GLN A 212 -30.74 -11.73 -2.50
CA GLN A 212 -30.96 -11.66 -1.05
C GLN A 212 -31.48 -10.29 -0.61
N GLU A 213 -30.93 -9.21 -1.18
CA GLU A 213 -31.40 -7.85 -0.94
C GLU A 213 -32.86 -7.67 -1.40
N PHE A 214 -33.20 -8.14 -2.60
CA PHE A 214 -34.57 -8.10 -3.12
C PHE A 214 -35.55 -8.88 -2.24
N GLU A 215 -35.17 -10.07 -1.79
CA GLU A 215 -36.00 -10.91 -0.93
C GLU A 215 -36.23 -10.23 0.44
N LEU A 216 -35.19 -9.59 0.99
CA LEU A 216 -35.32 -8.81 2.22
C LEU A 216 -36.26 -7.62 2.04
N GLN A 217 -36.09 -6.85 0.97
CA GLN A 217 -36.97 -5.71 0.65
C GLN A 217 -38.42 -6.15 0.48
N LYS A 218 -38.66 -7.29 -0.18
CA LYS A 218 -39.99 -7.89 -0.34
C LYS A 218 -40.62 -8.25 1.01
N ARG A 219 -39.89 -8.91 1.91
CA ARG A 219 -40.37 -9.22 3.27
C ARG A 219 -40.68 -7.97 4.08
N PHE A 220 -39.86 -6.93 3.96
CA PHE A 220 -40.15 -5.63 4.60
C PHE A 220 -41.43 -5.01 4.07
N LEU A 221 -41.65 -5.04 2.76
CA LEU A 221 -42.86 -4.52 2.15
C LEU A 221 -44.11 -5.29 2.62
N GLU A 222 -44.03 -6.62 2.64
CA GLU A 222 -45.10 -7.50 3.11
C GLU A 222 -45.43 -7.23 4.59
N TYR A 223 -44.41 -7.05 5.44
CA TYR A 223 -44.61 -6.69 6.85
C TYR A 223 -45.28 -5.32 7.04
N LEU A 224 -44.95 -4.34 6.19
CA LEU A 224 -45.57 -3.01 6.25
C LEU A 224 -47.02 -3.03 5.72
N GLN A 225 -47.34 -3.95 4.80
CA GLN A 225 -48.68 -4.12 4.24
C GLN A 225 -49.59 -5.02 5.09
N SER A 226 -49.04 -5.87 5.96
CA SER A 226 -49.81 -6.73 6.85
C SER A 226 -50.26 -6.05 8.16
N LYS A 227 -50.10 -4.73 8.27
CA LYS A 227 -50.60 -3.88 9.36
C LYS A 227 -51.70 -2.97 8.85
#